data_AF-A0A3L6NV15-F1
#
_entry.id   AF-A0A3L6NV15-F1
#
_cell.length_a   1.000
_cell.length_b   1.000
_cell.length_c   1.000
_cell.angle_alpha   90.00
_cell.angle_beta   90.00
_cell.angle_gamma   90.00
#
_symmetry.space_group_name_H-M   'P 1'
#
loop_
_entity.id
_entity.type
_entity.pdbx_description
1 polymer ?
#
loop_
_entity_poly.entity_id
_entity_poly.type
_entity_poly.pdbx_seq_one_letter_code
_entity_poly.pdbx_strand_id
1 'polypeptide(L)'
;MVGVPGKYKGCETCRRRRVKCSNERPYCQKCISSGRQCEGYERERVFITGTPQNKGRVASHPKKSSSSKKDSSPSYEEPPRTLDITPVHPLTSAWDDHTLVSSQGVEYSVLVSALHTRLPYTLPDHSADGSTPFRITFPPYTPTDLQSLLGEGDFGVRAQCLARLPSVYEQDDSAQSYCIFFFEHETTYAFGESGSQQMRRMGPAYFSHFPNHHFFVRVYRPLATGFALLRRQDTFLSSPDWKTVPWQRHPKSLLDHLLDLVLLLPAIFSQVDQIVPSEPTLHRRHSAQQLLRDCLSLERHLDAWFQMANRPSFEHPVAYWTEELISPGGLIPFTNSYAFRDANTGLAFLYYWMTQILFHQCIESLHRAIYQPVIDAYPNMWPDLPFDLQIDLNRYQHGRMFAADICRGLDSVLHDTVQPDMLIMPMAVAMDLYRDINSVSQDGLMEIMWIDNFRSRLIEKGQHVAGVLQSQTWSEVATF
;
A
#
# COMPACT_ATOMS: atom_id res chain seq x y z
N MET A 1 -18.02 64.49 21.51
CA MET A 1 -17.65 63.08 21.26
C MET A 1 -17.72 62.83 19.76
N VAL A 2 -16.59 62.79 19.07
CA VAL A 2 -16.49 62.39 17.66
C VAL A 2 -15.93 60.97 17.64
N GLY A 3 -16.73 60.04 17.11
CA GLY A 3 -16.45 58.60 17.16
C GLY A 3 -15.16 58.24 16.44
N VAL A 4 -14.29 57.51 17.14
CA VAL A 4 -13.10 56.87 16.57
C VAL A 4 -13.54 56.01 15.39
N PRO A 5 -13.04 56.25 14.15
CA PRO A 5 -13.42 55.47 12.99
C PRO A 5 -13.14 53.98 13.23
N GLY A 6 -14.18 53.16 13.16
CA GLY A 6 -14.09 51.72 13.43
C GLY A 6 -13.07 51.03 12.52
N LYS A 7 -12.22 50.19 13.13
CA LYS A 7 -11.19 49.39 12.45
C LYS A 7 -11.83 48.56 11.31
N TYR A 8 -11.42 48.78 10.07
CA TYR A 8 -11.92 48.11 8.85
C TYR A 8 -12.07 46.59 9.04
N LYS A 9 -13.30 46.06 8.97
CA LYS A 9 -13.63 44.65 9.33
C LYS A 9 -13.56 43.65 8.15
N GLY A 10 -13.09 44.06 6.98
CA GLY A 10 -13.01 43.19 5.81
C GLY A 10 -11.86 42.18 5.85
N CYS A 11 -11.92 41.18 4.96
CA CYS A 11 -10.86 40.18 4.80
C CYS A 11 -9.54 40.81 4.35
N GLU A 12 -8.42 40.14 4.60
CA GLU A 12 -7.08 40.68 4.29
C GLU A 12 -6.89 40.91 2.77
N THR A 13 -7.46 40.05 1.93
CA THR A 13 -7.44 40.23 0.48
C THR A 13 -8.15 41.51 0.04
N CYS A 14 -9.35 41.80 0.55
CA CYS A 14 -10.08 43.03 0.22
C CYS A 14 -9.40 44.28 0.80
N ARG A 15 -8.77 44.15 1.97
CA ARG A 15 -8.00 45.21 2.62
C ARG A 15 -6.76 45.58 1.80
N ARG A 16 -5.98 44.59 1.37
CA ARG A 16 -4.80 44.77 0.50
C ARG A 16 -5.19 45.44 -0.82
N ARG A 17 -6.34 45.03 -1.37
CA ARG A 17 -6.94 45.62 -2.58
C ARG A 17 -7.60 46.98 -2.37
N ARG A 18 -7.76 47.44 -1.12
CA ARG A 18 -8.49 48.68 -0.75
C ARG A 18 -9.91 48.76 -1.33
N VAL A 19 -10.61 47.63 -1.38
CA VAL A 19 -12.02 47.56 -1.82
C VAL A 19 -12.95 47.26 -0.64
N LYS A 20 -14.23 47.66 -0.73
CA LYS A 20 -15.24 47.29 0.27
C LYS A 20 -15.48 45.78 0.25
N CYS A 21 -15.24 45.10 1.37
CA CYS A 21 -15.49 43.67 1.59
C CYS A 21 -16.99 43.39 1.84
N SER A 22 -17.49 42.23 1.41
CA SER A 22 -18.88 41.78 1.66
C SER A 22 -19.06 41.16 3.06
N ASN A 23 -17.99 40.86 3.78
CA ASN A 23 -17.96 40.39 5.18
C ASN A 23 -18.62 39.02 5.47
N GLU A 24 -18.94 38.21 4.46
CA GLU A 24 -19.38 36.82 4.69
C GLU A 24 -18.22 35.94 5.17
N ARG A 25 -18.51 35.00 6.08
CA ARG A 25 -17.54 34.04 6.62
C ARG A 25 -17.94 32.63 6.18
N PRO A 26 -16.99 31.73 5.84
CA PRO A 26 -15.53 31.89 5.96
C PRO A 26 -14.87 32.75 4.87
N TYR A 27 -15.51 32.93 3.71
CA TYR A 27 -14.97 33.67 2.57
C TYR A 27 -15.93 34.76 2.09
N CYS A 28 -15.40 35.92 1.70
CA CYS A 28 -16.23 37.01 1.18
C CYS A 28 -16.59 36.78 -0.30
N GLN A 29 -17.85 37.01 -0.68
CA GLN A 29 -18.33 36.93 -2.06
C GLN A 29 -17.50 37.77 -3.03
N LYS A 30 -16.97 38.92 -2.61
CA LYS A 30 -16.19 39.78 -3.51
C LYS A 30 -14.85 39.18 -3.94
N CYS A 31 -14.26 38.30 -3.12
CA CYS A 31 -13.09 37.54 -3.51
C CYS A 31 -13.49 36.41 -4.47
N ILE A 32 -14.54 35.66 -4.11
CA ILE A 32 -15.09 34.54 -4.89
C ILE A 32 -15.51 34.99 -6.29
N SER A 33 -16.34 36.02 -6.40
CA SER A 33 -16.83 36.57 -7.67
C SER A 33 -15.73 37.18 -8.53
N SER A 34 -14.57 37.47 -7.93
CA SER A 34 -13.41 38.02 -8.63
C SER A 34 -12.35 36.96 -8.94
N GLY A 35 -12.65 35.68 -8.73
CA GLY A 35 -11.76 34.54 -8.98
C GLY A 35 -10.53 34.51 -8.07
N ARG A 36 -10.58 35.14 -6.89
CA ARG A 36 -9.43 35.24 -5.96
C ARG A 36 -9.68 34.44 -4.70
N GLN A 37 -8.65 33.74 -4.24
CA GLN A 37 -8.66 33.09 -2.93
C GLN A 37 -8.80 34.15 -1.82
N CYS A 38 -9.75 33.94 -0.92
CA CYS A 38 -10.00 34.84 0.20
C CYS A 38 -9.16 34.39 1.40
N GLU A 39 -8.15 35.19 1.78
CA GLU A 39 -7.19 34.92 2.87
C GLU A 39 -7.82 35.05 4.28
N GLY A 40 -9.15 35.08 4.37
CA GLY A 40 -9.87 35.14 5.65
C GLY A 40 -9.82 36.49 6.38
N TYR A 41 -10.30 36.48 7.62
CA TYR A 41 -10.50 37.66 8.48
C TYR A 41 -9.56 37.71 9.69
N GLU A 42 -8.66 36.73 9.78
CA GLU A 42 -7.73 36.60 10.88
C GLU A 42 -6.59 37.60 10.72
N ARG A 43 -6.19 38.23 11.82
CA ARG A 43 -5.13 39.24 11.81
C ARG A 43 -3.96 38.71 12.62
N GLU A 44 -2.77 38.77 12.04
CA GLU A 44 -1.54 38.52 12.78
C GLU A 44 -1.50 39.41 14.03
N ARG A 45 -1.33 38.75 15.18
CA ARG A 45 -1.07 39.43 16.44
C ARG A 45 0.43 39.66 16.51
N VAL A 46 0.86 40.91 16.41
CA VAL A 46 2.26 41.25 16.66
C VAL A 46 2.49 41.26 18.16
N PHE A 47 3.34 40.35 18.64
CA PHE A 47 3.83 40.38 20.01
C PHE A 47 4.85 41.51 20.13
N ILE A 48 4.58 42.47 21.02
CA ILE A 48 5.49 43.58 21.28
C ILE A 48 6.20 43.29 22.59
N THR A 49 7.46 42.86 22.51
CA THR A 49 8.28 42.58 23.70
C THR A 49 8.82 43.90 24.26
N GLY A 50 8.25 44.37 25.37
CA GLY A 50 8.75 45.55 26.07
C GLY A 50 9.96 45.19 26.94
N THR A 51 11.13 45.77 26.66
CA THR A 51 12.32 45.60 27.50
C THR A 51 12.35 46.61 28.67
N PRO A 52 12.98 46.27 29.82
CA PRO A 52 13.04 47.15 31.00
C PRO A 52 13.73 48.48 30.73
N GLN A 53 14.67 48.54 29.77
CA GLN A 53 15.39 49.78 29.43
C GLN A 53 14.49 50.86 28.80
N ASN A 54 13.37 50.49 28.19
CA ASN A 54 12.49 51.44 27.47
C ASN A 54 11.28 51.92 28.28
N LYS A 55 11.19 51.60 29.59
CA LYS A 55 10.07 51.94 30.49
C LYS A 55 8.67 51.68 29.86
N GLY A 56 8.55 50.64 29.04
CA GLY A 56 7.29 50.28 28.37
C GLY A 56 6.84 51.20 27.24
N ARG A 57 7.68 52.11 26.72
CA ARG A 57 7.37 52.88 25.49
C ARG A 57 8.09 52.30 24.28
N VAL A 58 7.30 51.72 23.37
CA VAL A 58 7.76 51.25 22.06
C VAL A 58 6.89 51.91 20.99
N ALA A 59 7.55 52.50 19.99
CA ALA A 59 6.89 53.19 18.89
C ALA A 59 6.06 52.20 18.05
N SER A 60 4.79 52.53 17.80
CA SER A 60 3.80 51.59 17.29
C SER A 60 3.91 51.25 15.79
N HIS A 61 4.96 51.64 15.08
CA HIS A 61 5.16 51.26 13.68
C HIS A 61 6.64 51.25 13.29
N PRO A 62 7.18 50.20 12.65
CA PRO A 62 8.49 50.30 12.02
C PRO A 62 8.41 51.30 10.85
N LYS A 63 9.36 52.24 10.81
CA LYS A 63 9.48 53.23 9.73
C LYS A 63 9.85 52.52 8.43
N LYS A 64 9.07 52.74 7.37
CA LYS A 64 9.47 52.42 5.99
C LYS A 64 10.67 53.28 5.59
N SER A 65 11.84 52.68 5.39
CA SER A 65 12.92 53.29 4.63
C SER A 65 12.78 52.91 3.16
N SER A 66 12.70 53.93 2.32
CA SER A 66 12.82 53.88 0.87
C SER A 66 14.24 54.30 0.48
N SER A 67 15.03 53.39 -0.09
CA SER A 67 15.96 53.65 -1.20
C SER A 67 16.92 52.46 -1.43
N SER A 68 16.63 51.72 -2.49
CA SER A 68 17.59 51.34 -3.53
C SER A 68 18.96 50.79 -3.10
N LYS A 69 18.98 49.55 -2.60
CA LYS A 69 20.00 48.57 -2.99
C LYS A 69 19.27 47.36 -3.54
N LYS A 70 19.75 46.88 -4.69
CA LYS A 70 19.31 45.66 -5.39
C LYS A 70 19.69 44.47 -4.50
N ASP A 71 18.90 44.20 -3.47
CA ASP A 71 18.88 42.89 -2.85
C ASP A 71 17.95 42.03 -3.71
N SER A 72 18.52 40.96 -4.25
CA SER A 72 17.84 39.88 -4.92
C SER A 72 16.52 39.59 -4.22
N SER A 73 15.43 39.60 -4.97
CA SER A 73 14.19 38.95 -4.58
C SER A 73 14.52 37.65 -3.82
N PRO A 74 13.91 37.36 -2.66
CA PRO A 74 13.85 35.97 -2.26
C PRO A 74 13.17 35.30 -3.44
N SER A 75 13.91 34.49 -4.18
CA SER A 75 13.29 33.57 -5.11
C SER A 75 12.20 32.93 -4.28
N TYR A 76 10.95 33.09 -4.72
CA TYR A 76 10.06 31.97 -4.60
C TYR A 76 10.87 30.83 -5.20
N GLU A 77 11.45 29.98 -4.36
CA GLU A 77 11.87 28.66 -4.80
C GLU A 77 10.60 28.11 -5.42
N GLU A 78 10.55 28.16 -6.76
CA GLU A 78 9.70 27.27 -7.52
C GLU A 78 9.93 25.91 -6.88
N PRO A 79 8.88 25.18 -6.46
CA PRO A 79 9.07 23.80 -6.01
C PRO A 79 9.94 23.10 -7.05
N PRO A 80 10.89 22.24 -6.65
CA PRO A 80 11.76 21.54 -7.59
C PRO A 80 10.89 21.00 -8.72
N ARG A 81 11.21 21.37 -9.97
CA ARG A 81 10.40 21.00 -11.12
C ARG A 81 10.36 19.48 -11.20
N THR A 82 9.23 18.89 -10.81
CA THR A 82 8.98 17.46 -10.91
C THR A 82 9.17 17.01 -12.36
N LEU A 83 9.82 15.88 -12.56
CA LEU A 83 9.98 15.32 -13.90
C LEU A 83 8.60 14.93 -14.42
N ASP A 84 8.16 15.62 -15.48
CA ASP A 84 6.87 15.32 -16.11
C ASP A 84 7.02 14.07 -17.00
N ILE A 85 6.31 13.02 -16.58
CA ILE A 85 6.29 11.71 -17.22
C ILE A 85 4.83 11.37 -17.51
N THR A 86 4.53 11.11 -18.78
CA THR A 86 3.19 10.76 -19.22
C THR A 86 3.18 9.34 -19.80
N PRO A 87 2.28 8.45 -19.37
CA PRO A 87 2.22 7.10 -19.92
C PRO A 87 1.69 7.12 -21.36
N VAL A 88 2.28 6.29 -22.23
CA VAL A 88 1.90 6.18 -23.65
C VAL A 88 0.72 5.21 -23.81
N HIS A 89 -0.20 5.52 -24.72
CA HIS A 89 -1.35 4.65 -25.01
C HIS A 89 -0.99 3.53 -26.01
N PRO A 90 -1.59 2.33 -25.89
CA PRO A 90 -2.58 1.92 -24.89
C PRO A 90 -1.96 1.69 -23.51
N LEU A 91 -2.70 2.05 -22.46
CA LEU A 91 -2.26 1.85 -21.08
C LEU A 91 -2.33 0.37 -20.72
N THR A 92 -1.30 -0.11 -20.05
CA THR A 92 -1.16 -1.51 -19.63
C THR A 92 -1.39 -1.63 -18.12
N SER A 93 -1.30 -2.87 -17.60
CA SER A 93 -1.55 -3.11 -16.19
C SER A 93 -0.43 -2.48 -15.37
N ALA A 94 -0.76 -1.95 -14.18
CA ALA A 94 0.26 -1.45 -13.28
C ALA A 94 1.24 -2.56 -12.83
N TRP A 95 0.86 -3.84 -12.92
CA TRP A 95 1.72 -4.97 -12.59
C TRP A 95 2.65 -5.42 -13.73
N ASP A 96 2.53 -4.83 -14.92
CA ASP A 96 3.47 -5.10 -15.99
C ASP A 96 4.81 -4.45 -15.63
N ASP A 97 5.91 -5.21 -15.76
CA ASP A 97 7.23 -4.75 -15.33
C ASP A 97 7.73 -3.59 -16.18
N HIS A 98 7.37 -3.54 -17.46
CA HIS A 98 7.72 -2.47 -18.37
C HIS A 98 6.50 -1.63 -18.76
N THR A 99 6.62 -0.31 -18.64
CA THR A 99 5.62 0.65 -19.10
C THR A 99 6.26 1.64 -20.06
N LEU A 100 5.57 1.94 -21.16
CA LEU A 100 5.98 2.99 -22.09
C LEU A 100 5.58 4.36 -21.55
N VAL A 101 6.53 5.27 -21.44
CA VAL A 101 6.30 6.63 -20.99
C VAL A 101 6.97 7.64 -21.92
N SER A 102 6.38 8.83 -22.02
CA SER A 102 6.93 9.96 -22.76
C SER A 102 7.34 11.06 -21.79
N SER A 103 8.57 11.56 -21.97
CA SER A 103 9.06 12.77 -21.31
C SER A 103 9.70 13.67 -22.34
N GLN A 104 9.27 14.94 -22.37
CA GLN A 104 9.75 15.94 -23.34
C GLN A 104 9.64 15.50 -24.82
N GLY A 105 8.68 14.63 -25.14
CA GLY A 105 8.45 14.14 -26.50
C GLY A 105 9.32 12.93 -26.91
N VAL A 106 10.14 12.39 -26.00
CA VAL A 106 10.91 11.15 -26.21
C VAL A 106 10.22 10.02 -25.45
N GLU A 107 10.03 8.88 -26.12
CA GLU A 107 9.44 7.68 -25.54
C GLU A 107 10.51 6.77 -24.93
N TYR A 108 10.24 6.25 -23.75
CA TYR A 108 11.10 5.37 -22.97
C TYR A 108 10.32 4.12 -22.56
N SER A 109 10.94 2.95 -22.69
CA SER A 109 10.46 1.74 -22.01
C SER A 109 11.09 1.70 -20.62
N VAL A 110 10.25 1.85 -19.60
CA VAL A 110 10.71 2.02 -18.21
C VAL A 110 10.34 0.80 -17.39
N LEU A 111 11.32 0.25 -16.68
CA LEU A 111 11.11 -0.78 -15.68
C LEU A 111 10.46 -0.14 -14.44
N VAL A 112 9.25 -0.55 -14.11
CA VAL A 112 8.48 -0.06 -12.96
C VAL A 112 8.59 -1.05 -11.81
N SER A 113 9.02 -0.59 -10.64
CA SER A 113 9.09 -1.43 -9.44
C SER A 113 8.87 -0.62 -8.16
N ALA A 114 8.74 -1.31 -7.02
CA ALA A 114 8.75 -0.72 -5.70
C ALA A 114 9.76 -1.43 -4.80
N LEU A 115 10.33 -0.70 -3.84
CA LEU A 115 11.27 -1.25 -2.87
C LEU A 115 11.02 -0.64 -1.49
N HIS A 116 10.85 -1.49 -0.48
CA HIS A 116 10.77 -1.05 0.90
C HIS A 116 12.15 -0.58 1.38
N THR A 117 12.27 0.69 1.74
CA THR A 117 13.50 1.25 2.29
C THR A 117 13.21 2.56 3.01
N ARG A 118 14.09 2.95 3.93
CA ARG A 118 13.99 4.28 4.54
C ARG A 118 14.13 5.33 3.44
N LEU A 119 13.18 6.25 3.38
CA LEU A 119 13.15 7.24 2.30
C LEU A 119 14.44 8.07 2.31
N PRO A 120 15.07 8.26 1.14
CA PRO A 120 16.37 8.88 1.07
C PRO A 120 16.29 10.35 1.48
N TYR A 121 17.17 10.76 2.40
CA TYR A 121 17.44 12.18 2.61
C TYR A 121 18.14 12.70 1.35
N THR A 122 17.51 13.61 0.62
CA THR A 122 18.18 14.35 -0.45
C THR A 122 19.37 15.08 0.18
N LEU A 123 20.60 14.66 -0.13
CA LEU A 123 21.78 15.43 0.27
C LEU A 123 21.68 16.79 -0.43
N PRO A 124 21.72 17.92 0.31
CA PRO A 124 21.72 19.23 -0.33
C PRO A 124 23.04 19.38 -1.08
N ASP A 125 23.00 19.18 -2.39
CA ASP A 125 24.12 19.56 -3.25
C ASP A 125 24.09 21.09 -3.38
N HIS A 126 25.24 21.73 -3.21
CA HIS A 126 25.37 23.21 -3.20
C HIS A 126 25.15 23.87 -4.58
N SER A 127 24.40 23.25 -5.47
CA SER A 127 23.93 23.83 -6.73
C SER A 127 22.44 24.12 -6.63
N ALA A 128 22.09 25.40 -6.68
CA ALA A 128 20.76 25.96 -6.49
C ALA A 128 19.79 25.67 -7.66
N ASP A 129 19.65 24.41 -8.07
CA ASP A 129 18.64 23.95 -9.02
C ASP A 129 18.17 22.55 -8.61
N GLY A 130 16.94 22.48 -8.09
CA GLY A 130 16.28 21.23 -7.68
C GLY A 130 15.90 20.30 -8.84
N SER A 131 16.41 20.59 -10.05
CA SER A 131 16.30 19.77 -11.26
C SER A 131 17.57 18.98 -11.57
N THR A 132 18.56 18.99 -10.67
CA THR A 132 19.81 18.25 -10.89
C THR A 132 19.64 16.80 -10.45
N PRO A 133 19.98 15.82 -11.32
CA PRO A 133 19.91 14.41 -10.97
C PRO A 133 20.76 14.13 -9.73
N PHE A 134 20.17 13.49 -8.71
CA PHE A 134 20.85 13.19 -7.46
C PHE A 134 21.16 11.70 -7.32
N ARG A 135 22.10 11.36 -6.44
CA ARG A 135 22.39 9.98 -6.05
C ARG A 135 21.71 9.64 -4.73
N ILE A 136 21.27 8.39 -4.62
CA ILE A 136 20.65 7.85 -3.41
C ILE A 136 21.65 6.97 -2.68
N THR A 137 21.60 6.96 -1.35
CA THR A 137 22.26 5.95 -0.53
C THR A 137 21.20 5.13 0.20
N PHE A 138 21.30 3.81 0.13
CA PHE A 138 20.38 2.92 0.83
C PHE A 138 21.00 2.42 2.13
N PRO A 139 20.22 2.31 3.22
CA PRO A 139 20.60 1.42 4.31
C PRO A 139 20.65 -0.04 3.78
N PRO A 140 21.30 -0.97 4.51
CA PRO A 140 21.18 -2.39 4.22
C PRO A 140 19.72 -2.80 4.11
N TYR A 141 19.38 -3.58 3.09
CA TYR A 141 18.01 -4.02 2.89
C TYR A 141 17.58 -4.91 4.07
N THR A 142 16.48 -4.51 4.71
CA THR A 142 15.86 -5.29 5.78
C THR A 142 14.41 -5.56 5.38
N PRO A 143 14.01 -6.83 5.23
CA PRO A 143 12.63 -7.21 5.01
C PRO A 143 11.75 -6.62 6.10
N THR A 144 10.59 -6.13 5.70
CA THR A 144 9.56 -5.61 6.58
C THR A 144 9.25 -6.60 7.72
N ASP A 145 9.39 -6.13 8.97
CA ASP A 145 9.05 -6.93 10.14
C ASP A 145 7.54 -6.84 10.41
N LEU A 146 6.80 -7.82 9.90
CA LEU A 146 5.35 -7.87 10.03
C LEU A 146 4.89 -7.91 11.49
N GLN A 147 5.66 -8.49 12.42
CA GLN A 147 5.26 -8.56 13.84
C GLN A 147 5.20 -7.16 14.46
N SER A 148 6.20 -6.31 14.17
CA SER A 148 6.21 -4.92 14.62
C SER A 148 5.02 -4.10 14.07
N LEU A 149 4.53 -4.52 12.89
CA LEU A 149 3.49 -3.82 12.13
C LEU A 149 2.07 -4.29 12.47
N LEU A 150 1.92 -5.43 13.15
CA LEU A 150 0.63 -5.89 13.68
C LEU A 150 0.26 -5.25 15.03
N GLY A 151 1.08 -4.32 15.55
CA GLY A 151 0.80 -3.57 16.78
C GLY A 151 -0.37 -2.57 16.68
N GLU A 152 -0.70 -1.91 17.79
CA GLU A 152 -1.76 -0.89 17.86
C GLU A 152 -1.38 0.37 17.06
N GLY A 153 -2.15 0.69 16.02
CA GLY A 153 -1.99 1.89 15.20
C GLY A 153 -2.60 1.73 13.82
N ASP A 154 -3.04 2.82 13.19
CA ASP A 154 -3.60 2.76 11.82
C ASP A 154 -2.52 2.44 10.78
N PHE A 155 -2.89 1.72 9.72
CA PHE A 155 -2.01 1.45 8.59
C PHE A 155 -1.72 2.75 7.80
N GLY A 156 -0.43 3.07 7.66
CA GLY A 156 0.07 4.20 6.88
C GLY A 156 1.35 3.82 6.14
N VAL A 157 1.47 4.29 4.90
CA VAL A 157 2.64 4.08 4.04
C VAL A 157 2.93 5.39 3.34
N ARG A 158 4.20 5.81 3.43
CA ARG A 158 4.72 6.97 2.71
C ARG A 158 5.57 6.47 1.55
N ALA A 159 5.49 7.13 0.40
CA ALA A 159 6.31 6.75 -0.76
C ALA A 159 6.85 7.94 -1.56
N GLN A 160 7.93 7.70 -2.27
CA GLN A 160 8.52 8.62 -3.24
C GLN A 160 8.75 7.86 -4.55
N CYS A 161 8.21 8.42 -5.64
CA CYS A 161 8.40 7.92 -6.99
C CYS A 161 9.57 8.67 -7.63
N LEU A 162 10.62 7.93 -7.96
CA LEU A 162 11.82 8.45 -8.60
C LEU A 162 12.02 7.78 -9.96
N ALA A 163 12.50 8.54 -10.93
CA ALA A 163 12.76 8.02 -12.27
C ALA A 163 14.20 8.30 -12.73
N ARG A 164 14.71 7.37 -13.52
CA ARG A 164 15.93 7.50 -14.30
C ARG A 164 15.55 7.38 -15.77
N LEU A 165 15.69 8.48 -16.51
CA LEU A 165 15.57 8.51 -17.96
C LEU A 165 16.94 8.96 -18.54
N PRO A 166 17.63 8.12 -19.31
CA PRO A 166 18.91 8.49 -19.91
C PRO A 166 18.75 9.62 -20.93
N SER A 167 19.79 10.43 -21.08
CA SER A 167 19.81 11.54 -22.04
C SER A 167 19.91 11.01 -23.47
N VAL A 168 19.28 11.69 -24.44
CA VAL A 168 19.40 11.37 -25.88
C VAL A 168 20.86 11.41 -26.37
N TYR A 169 21.75 12.07 -25.62
CA TYR A 169 23.19 12.17 -25.91
C TYR A 169 24.04 11.12 -25.20
N GLU A 170 23.49 10.33 -24.26
CA GLU A 170 24.19 9.18 -23.68
C GLU A 170 24.12 8.02 -24.69
N GLN A 171 25.21 7.82 -25.44
CA GLN A 171 25.34 6.77 -26.47
C GLN A 171 25.40 5.33 -25.93
N ASP A 172 25.00 5.11 -24.67
CA ASP A 172 24.99 3.79 -24.07
C ASP A 172 23.61 3.16 -24.28
N ASP A 173 23.43 2.47 -25.41
CA ASP A 173 22.22 1.70 -25.76
C ASP A 173 21.85 0.65 -24.69
N SER A 174 22.71 0.40 -23.70
CA SER A 174 22.49 -0.46 -22.54
C SER A 174 21.87 0.24 -21.31
N ALA A 175 21.71 1.56 -21.30
CA ALA A 175 21.19 2.28 -20.14
C ALA A 175 19.68 2.02 -19.93
N GLN A 176 19.35 1.10 -19.02
CA GLN A 176 17.96 0.84 -18.63
C GLN A 176 17.31 2.06 -17.98
N SER A 177 16.05 2.32 -18.34
CA SER A 177 15.23 3.36 -17.74
C SER A 177 14.41 2.77 -16.58
N TYR A 178 14.32 3.51 -15.47
CA TYR A 178 13.66 3.04 -14.25
C TYR A 178 12.61 4.04 -13.75
N CYS A 179 11.53 3.52 -13.15
CA CYS A 179 10.57 4.28 -12.36
C CYS A 179 10.28 3.49 -11.09
N ILE A 180 10.85 3.92 -9.97
CA ILE A 180 10.85 3.16 -8.72
C ILE A 180 10.07 3.90 -7.64
N PHE A 181 9.20 3.16 -6.96
CA PHE A 181 8.51 3.62 -5.76
C PHE A 181 9.29 3.14 -4.53
N PHE A 182 10.04 4.05 -3.90
CA PHE A 182 10.60 3.79 -2.59
C PHE A 182 9.53 4.04 -1.54
N PHE A 183 9.36 3.14 -0.58
CA PHE A 183 8.31 3.28 0.42
C PHE A 183 8.76 2.78 1.80
N GLU A 184 8.14 3.35 2.83
CA GLU A 184 8.30 2.91 4.21
C GLU A 184 6.95 3.00 4.94
N HIS A 185 6.84 2.22 6.01
CA HIS A 185 5.66 2.27 6.88
C HIS A 185 5.71 3.53 7.74
N GLU A 186 4.59 4.24 7.85
CA GLU A 186 4.48 5.37 8.76
C GLU A 186 4.41 4.84 10.20
N THR A 187 5.29 5.36 11.06
CA THR A 187 5.11 5.18 12.50
C THR A 187 4.14 6.26 12.97
N THR A 188 3.03 5.85 13.59
CA THR A 188 1.99 6.76 14.10
C THR A 188 2.61 7.82 15.01
N TYR A 189 2.77 9.04 14.50
CA TYR A 189 3.05 10.21 15.32
C TYR A 189 1.76 10.65 16.00
N ALA A 190 1.82 10.94 17.30
CA ALA A 190 0.67 11.28 18.16
C ALA A 190 -0.19 12.49 17.70
N PHE A 191 0.18 13.17 16.60
CA PHE A 191 -0.46 14.40 16.10
C PHE A 191 -0.70 14.42 14.57
N GLY A 192 -0.47 13.31 13.85
CA GLY A 192 -0.66 13.20 12.40
C GLY A 192 -2.03 12.61 12.00
N GLU A 193 -2.51 12.96 10.81
CA GLU A 193 -3.64 12.26 10.17
C GLU A 193 -3.20 10.83 9.81
N SER A 194 -4.05 9.85 10.06
CA SER A 194 -3.79 8.45 9.71
C SER A 194 -3.63 8.29 8.19
N GLY A 195 -2.64 7.51 7.72
CA GLY A 195 -2.44 7.27 6.29
C GLY A 195 -3.70 6.73 5.59
N SER A 196 -4.52 5.92 6.28
CA SER A 196 -5.82 5.48 5.77
C SER A 196 -6.83 6.62 5.57
N GLN A 197 -6.81 7.65 6.43
CA GLN A 197 -7.68 8.82 6.31
C GLN A 197 -7.22 9.73 5.17
N GLN A 198 -5.90 9.91 5.02
CA GLN A 198 -5.32 10.66 3.90
C GLN A 198 -5.75 10.06 2.56
N MET A 199 -5.68 8.73 2.42
CA MET A 199 -6.15 8.01 1.23
C MET A 199 -7.63 8.24 0.96
N ARG A 200 -8.49 8.09 1.98
CA ARG A 200 -9.93 8.35 1.86
C ARG A 200 -10.24 9.78 1.40
N ARG A 201 -9.49 10.77 1.90
CA ARG A 201 -9.66 12.19 1.52
C ARG A 201 -9.32 12.45 0.05
N MET A 202 -8.27 11.81 -0.46
CA MET A 202 -7.90 11.92 -1.88
C MET A 202 -8.96 11.28 -2.79
N GLY A 203 -9.58 10.20 -2.31
CA GLY A 203 -10.64 9.47 -3.02
C GLY A 203 -10.09 8.59 -4.15
N PRO A 204 -10.87 7.61 -4.62
CA PRO A 204 -10.36 6.57 -5.53
C PRO A 204 -10.02 7.12 -6.93
N ALA A 205 -10.69 8.19 -7.37
CA ALA A 205 -10.41 8.84 -8.66
C ALA A 205 -9.00 9.43 -8.75
N TYR A 206 -8.41 9.82 -7.61
CA TYR A 206 -7.03 10.33 -7.55
C TYR A 206 -6.00 9.28 -7.99
N PHE A 207 -6.33 7.99 -7.88
CA PHE A 207 -5.45 6.85 -8.21
C PHE A 207 -5.76 6.25 -9.59
N SER A 208 -6.39 7.01 -10.48
CA SER A 208 -6.73 6.56 -11.84
C SER A 208 -5.66 6.90 -12.88
N HIS A 209 -4.62 7.65 -12.50
CA HIS A 209 -3.59 8.19 -13.39
C HIS A 209 -2.19 7.90 -12.87
N PHE A 210 -1.24 7.72 -13.77
CA PHE A 210 0.18 7.68 -13.42
C PHE A 210 0.64 9.02 -12.80
N PRO A 211 1.54 9.02 -11.79
CA PRO A 211 2.12 7.85 -11.10
C PRO A 211 1.24 7.27 -9.99
N ASN A 212 0.19 7.98 -9.57
CA ASN A 212 -0.67 7.64 -8.43
C ASN A 212 -1.31 6.24 -8.54
N HIS A 213 -1.72 5.85 -9.75
CA HIS A 213 -2.27 4.53 -10.03
C HIS A 213 -1.27 3.42 -9.68
N HIS A 214 0.00 3.58 -10.08
CA HIS A 214 1.03 2.58 -9.82
C HIS A 214 1.42 2.54 -8.34
N PHE A 215 1.49 3.69 -7.67
CA PHE A 215 1.63 3.73 -6.22
C PHE A 215 0.51 2.96 -5.52
N PHE A 216 -0.75 3.25 -5.87
CA PHE A 216 -1.89 2.59 -5.26
C PHE A 216 -1.89 1.07 -5.51
N VAL A 217 -1.66 0.63 -6.74
CA VAL A 217 -1.77 -0.77 -7.15
C VAL A 217 -0.56 -1.60 -6.71
N ARG A 218 0.67 -1.10 -6.88
CA ARG A 218 1.90 -1.85 -6.55
C ARG A 218 2.29 -1.76 -5.07
N VAL A 219 1.99 -0.65 -4.40
CA VAL A 219 2.46 -0.39 -3.03
C VAL A 219 1.31 -0.45 -2.04
N TYR A 220 0.38 0.52 -2.11
CA TYR A 220 -0.58 0.72 -1.03
C TYR A 220 -1.56 -0.44 -0.88
N ARG A 221 -2.22 -0.85 -1.97
CA ARG A 221 -3.32 -1.82 -1.91
C ARG A 221 -2.89 -3.22 -1.47
N PRO A 222 -1.80 -3.82 -1.98
CA PRO A 222 -1.37 -5.14 -1.51
C PRO A 222 -0.99 -5.14 -0.03
N LEU A 223 -0.24 -4.11 0.41
CA LEU A 223 0.11 -3.94 1.82
C LEU A 223 -1.15 -3.77 2.67
N ALA A 224 -2.03 -2.83 2.33
CA ALA A 224 -3.27 -2.59 3.09
C ALA A 224 -4.17 -3.83 3.17
N THR A 225 -4.33 -4.55 2.05
CA THR A 225 -5.09 -5.82 2.00
C THR A 225 -4.47 -6.84 2.95
N GLY A 226 -3.15 -6.96 2.86
CA GLY A 226 -2.40 -7.89 3.66
C GLY A 226 -2.48 -7.65 5.17
N PHE A 227 -2.30 -6.39 5.56
CA PHE A 227 -2.48 -5.96 6.94
C PHE A 227 -3.90 -6.19 7.44
N ALA A 228 -4.92 -5.87 6.63
CA ALA A 228 -6.32 -6.10 6.97
C ALA A 228 -6.59 -7.59 7.21
N LEU A 229 -6.03 -8.49 6.38
CA LEU A 229 -6.13 -9.93 6.56
C LEU A 229 -5.49 -10.40 7.87
N LEU A 230 -4.22 -10.04 8.10
CA LEU A 230 -3.46 -10.51 9.27
C LEU A 230 -4.00 -9.94 10.58
N ARG A 231 -4.45 -8.68 10.58
CA ARG A 231 -5.12 -8.07 11.74
C ARG A 231 -6.57 -8.48 11.89
N ARG A 232 -7.15 -9.17 10.90
CA ARG A 232 -8.55 -9.59 10.89
C ARG A 232 -9.51 -8.40 11.06
N GLN A 233 -9.19 -7.29 10.39
CA GLN A 233 -9.90 -6.02 10.48
C GLN A 233 -10.27 -5.50 9.08
N ASP A 234 -11.53 -5.08 8.91
CA ASP A 234 -12.00 -4.55 7.63
C ASP A 234 -11.27 -3.26 7.22
N THR A 235 -11.22 -3.03 5.91
CA THR A 235 -10.58 -1.86 5.29
C THR A 235 -11.52 -1.23 4.27
N PHE A 236 -11.44 0.09 4.10
CA PHE A 236 -12.28 0.80 3.12
C PHE A 236 -12.09 0.36 1.68
N LEU A 237 -10.96 -0.29 1.39
CA LEU A 237 -10.66 -0.86 0.08
C LEU A 237 -11.66 -1.94 -0.34
N SER A 238 -12.40 -2.55 0.60
CA SER A 238 -13.44 -3.54 0.30
C SER A 238 -14.64 -2.94 -0.47
N SER A 239 -14.81 -1.62 -0.42
CA SER A 239 -15.91 -0.92 -1.08
C SER A 239 -15.79 -0.93 -2.61
N PRO A 240 -16.93 -0.94 -3.36
CA PRO A 240 -16.92 -1.09 -4.82
C PRO A 240 -16.14 0.00 -5.57
N ASP A 241 -16.20 1.25 -5.09
CA ASP A 241 -15.54 2.38 -5.75
C ASP A 241 -14.02 2.19 -5.74
N TRP A 242 -13.46 1.74 -4.62
CA TRP A 242 -12.03 1.48 -4.46
C TRP A 242 -11.53 0.25 -5.22
N LYS A 243 -12.45 -0.61 -5.68
CA LYS A 243 -12.15 -1.75 -6.55
C LYS A 243 -12.35 -1.46 -8.03
N THR A 244 -12.99 -0.35 -8.41
CA THR A 244 -13.36 -0.10 -9.82
C THR A 244 -12.81 1.20 -10.35
N VAL A 245 -12.97 2.30 -9.62
CA VAL A 245 -12.60 3.65 -10.07
C VAL A 245 -11.10 3.76 -10.40
N PRO A 246 -10.15 3.24 -9.60
CA PRO A 246 -8.72 3.32 -9.94
C PRO A 246 -8.35 2.62 -11.26
N TRP A 247 -9.15 1.66 -11.72
CA TRP A 247 -8.93 0.90 -12.96
C TRP A 247 -9.76 1.40 -14.15
N GLN A 248 -10.35 2.61 -14.08
CA GLN A 248 -11.10 3.16 -15.22
C GLN A 248 -10.26 3.31 -16.49
N ARG A 249 -8.95 3.46 -16.36
CA ARG A 249 -8.01 3.69 -17.47
C ARG A 249 -7.01 2.56 -17.72
N HIS A 250 -6.75 1.77 -16.68
CA HIS A 250 -5.74 0.70 -16.68
C HIS A 250 -6.42 -0.66 -16.52
N PRO A 251 -5.99 -1.69 -17.28
CA PRO A 251 -6.50 -3.04 -17.10
C PRO A 251 -6.03 -3.65 -15.77
N LYS A 252 -6.91 -4.43 -15.14
CA LYS A 252 -6.59 -5.23 -13.94
C LYS A 252 -5.74 -6.44 -14.30
N SER A 253 -4.77 -6.73 -13.45
CA SER A 253 -3.98 -7.96 -13.52
C SER A 253 -4.71 -9.15 -12.87
N LEU A 254 -4.16 -10.36 -13.01
CA LEU A 254 -4.66 -11.55 -12.32
C LEU A 254 -4.66 -11.37 -10.78
N LEU A 255 -3.58 -10.80 -10.24
CA LEU A 255 -3.43 -10.46 -8.83
C LEU A 255 -4.46 -9.41 -8.40
N ASP A 256 -4.77 -8.42 -9.24
CA ASP A 256 -5.77 -7.40 -8.89
C ASP A 256 -7.17 -7.99 -8.67
N HIS A 257 -7.57 -8.92 -9.54
CA HIS A 257 -8.84 -9.64 -9.42
C HIS A 257 -8.88 -10.53 -8.18
N LEU A 258 -7.75 -11.15 -7.81
CA LEU A 258 -7.66 -11.91 -6.56
C LEU A 258 -7.85 -10.99 -5.36
N LEU A 259 -7.12 -9.88 -5.30
CA LEU A 259 -7.17 -8.94 -4.19
C LEU A 259 -8.58 -8.36 -3.98
N ASP A 260 -9.41 -8.23 -5.03
CA ASP A 260 -10.81 -7.82 -4.88
C ASP A 260 -11.64 -8.81 -4.06
N LEU A 261 -11.36 -10.11 -4.19
CA LEU A 261 -12.00 -11.17 -3.43
C LEU A 261 -11.43 -11.24 -2.02
N VAL A 262 -10.11 -11.15 -1.90
CA VAL A 262 -9.39 -11.18 -0.62
C VAL A 262 -9.86 -10.05 0.30
N LEU A 263 -10.13 -8.87 -0.24
CA LEU A 263 -10.64 -7.71 0.52
C LEU A 263 -12.01 -7.94 1.18
N LEU A 264 -12.74 -9.01 0.84
CA LEU A 264 -14.01 -9.36 1.50
C LEU A 264 -13.80 -10.17 2.78
N LEU A 265 -12.65 -10.84 2.94
CA LEU A 265 -12.36 -11.71 4.08
C LEU A 265 -12.17 -10.99 5.41
N PRO A 266 -11.46 -9.84 5.50
CA PRO A 266 -11.20 -9.20 6.79
C PRO A 266 -12.48 -8.86 7.58
N ALA A 267 -13.55 -8.46 6.88
CA ALA A 267 -14.86 -8.21 7.50
C ALA A 267 -15.51 -9.48 8.08
N ILE A 268 -15.36 -10.62 7.39
CA ILE A 268 -15.82 -11.93 7.88
C ILE A 268 -14.99 -12.33 9.11
N PHE A 269 -13.66 -12.21 9.02
CA PHE A 269 -12.74 -12.55 10.11
C PHE A 269 -13.02 -11.73 11.38
N SER A 270 -13.25 -10.43 11.23
CA SER A 270 -13.59 -9.55 12.35
C SER A 270 -14.87 -9.97 13.05
N GLN A 271 -15.91 -10.36 12.30
CA GLN A 271 -17.16 -10.85 12.87
C GLN A 271 -16.99 -12.20 13.57
N VAL A 272 -16.21 -13.11 12.98
CA VAL A 272 -15.86 -14.40 13.59
C VAL A 272 -15.16 -14.20 14.94
N ASP A 273 -14.22 -13.27 15.02
CA ASP A 273 -13.48 -12.98 16.26
C ASP A 273 -14.37 -12.40 17.35
N GLN A 274 -15.47 -11.74 16.99
CA GLN A 274 -16.45 -11.24 17.96
C GLN A 274 -17.37 -12.36 18.45
N ILE A 275 -17.79 -13.27 17.57
CA ILE A 275 -18.79 -14.29 17.92
C ILE A 275 -18.18 -15.54 18.56
N VAL A 276 -16.99 -15.98 18.14
CA VAL A 276 -16.39 -17.24 18.59
C VAL A 276 -16.15 -17.26 20.11
N PRO A 277 -15.64 -16.18 20.74
CA PRO A 277 -15.44 -16.13 22.19
C PRO A 277 -16.73 -15.96 23.01
N SER A 278 -17.83 -15.54 22.37
CA SER A 278 -19.10 -15.29 23.06
C SER A 278 -19.75 -16.59 23.56
N GLU A 279 -20.68 -16.46 24.52
CA GLU A 279 -21.39 -17.60 25.09
C GLU A 279 -22.11 -18.43 24.01
N PRO A 280 -22.11 -19.77 24.12
CA PRO A 280 -22.73 -20.66 23.15
C PRO A 280 -24.26 -20.58 23.23
N THR A 281 -24.83 -19.54 22.65
CA THR A 281 -26.28 -19.29 22.55
C THR A 281 -26.81 -19.67 21.17
N LEU A 282 -28.13 -19.82 21.03
CA LEU A 282 -28.77 -19.98 19.72
C LEU A 282 -28.47 -18.80 18.79
N HIS A 283 -28.40 -17.58 19.33
CA HIS A 283 -28.05 -16.40 18.55
C HIS A 283 -26.64 -16.50 17.97
N ARG A 284 -25.63 -16.83 18.80
CA ARG A 284 -24.26 -17.05 18.34
C ARG A 284 -24.20 -18.11 17.25
N ARG A 285 -24.90 -19.23 17.42
CA ARG A 285 -24.97 -20.31 16.41
C ARG A 285 -25.56 -19.81 15.10
N HIS A 286 -26.68 -19.08 15.14
CA HIS A 286 -27.29 -18.52 13.94
C HIS A 286 -26.35 -17.54 13.22
N SER A 287 -25.66 -16.67 13.96
CA SER A 287 -24.65 -15.78 13.40
C SER A 287 -23.49 -16.54 12.77
N ALA A 288 -23.00 -17.61 13.41
CA ALA A 288 -21.96 -18.48 12.85
C ALA A 288 -22.43 -19.20 11.57
N GLN A 289 -23.67 -19.67 11.53
CA GLN A 289 -24.27 -20.26 10.33
C GLN A 289 -24.35 -19.26 9.18
N GLN A 290 -24.74 -18.01 9.45
CA GLN A 290 -24.77 -16.97 8.42
C GLN A 290 -23.37 -16.67 7.87
N LEU A 291 -22.37 -16.51 8.75
CA LEU A 291 -20.99 -16.30 8.34
C LEU A 291 -20.45 -17.49 7.51
N LEU A 292 -20.83 -18.72 7.86
CA LEU A 292 -20.47 -19.90 7.07
C LEU A 292 -21.09 -19.84 5.66
N ARG A 293 -22.36 -19.41 5.52
CA ARG A 293 -22.96 -19.18 4.18
C ARG A 293 -22.18 -18.15 3.38
N ASP A 294 -21.77 -17.05 4.03
CA ASP A 294 -21.00 -16.00 3.38
C ASP A 294 -19.62 -16.52 2.93
N CYS A 295 -18.95 -17.32 3.76
CA CYS A 295 -17.73 -18.05 3.39
C CYS A 295 -17.95 -18.95 2.17
N LEU A 296 -18.96 -19.82 2.19
CA LEU A 296 -19.24 -20.73 1.06
C LEU A 296 -19.64 -19.98 -0.23
N SER A 297 -20.19 -18.78 -0.11
CA SER A 297 -20.41 -17.89 -1.24
C SER A 297 -19.08 -17.37 -1.80
N LEU A 298 -18.17 -16.91 -0.93
CA LEU A 298 -16.87 -16.40 -1.34
C LEU A 298 -15.95 -17.50 -1.89
N GLU A 299 -16.01 -18.72 -1.33
CA GLU A 299 -15.29 -19.90 -1.81
C GLU A 299 -15.59 -20.15 -3.31
N ARG A 300 -16.87 -20.08 -3.71
CA ARG A 300 -17.25 -20.23 -5.13
C ARG A 300 -16.61 -19.18 -6.04
N HIS A 301 -16.41 -17.96 -5.55
CA HIS A 301 -15.74 -16.91 -6.32
C HIS A 301 -14.22 -17.14 -6.39
N LEU A 302 -13.60 -17.62 -5.30
CA LEU A 302 -12.19 -18.02 -5.27
C LEU A 302 -11.93 -19.22 -6.19
N ASP A 303 -12.84 -20.20 -6.23
CA ASP A 303 -12.78 -21.34 -7.16
C ASP A 303 -12.90 -20.88 -8.62
N ALA A 304 -13.83 -19.97 -8.91
CA ALA A 304 -13.99 -19.39 -10.24
C ALA A 304 -12.74 -18.60 -10.67
N TRP A 305 -12.14 -17.85 -9.74
CA TRP A 305 -10.86 -17.18 -9.96
C TRP A 305 -9.74 -18.18 -10.22
N PHE A 306 -9.63 -19.27 -9.45
CA PHE A 306 -8.60 -20.30 -9.62
C PHE A 306 -8.72 -20.99 -10.98
N GLN A 307 -9.94 -21.28 -11.43
CA GLN A 307 -10.19 -21.83 -12.77
C GLN A 307 -9.81 -20.84 -13.87
N MET A 308 -10.12 -19.55 -13.69
CA MET A 308 -9.72 -18.49 -14.62
C MET A 308 -8.20 -18.36 -14.69
N ALA A 309 -7.52 -18.35 -13.53
CA ALA A 309 -6.07 -18.25 -13.42
C ALA A 309 -5.35 -19.40 -14.14
N ASN A 310 -5.91 -20.61 -14.08
CA ASN A 310 -5.38 -21.81 -14.71
C ASN A 310 -5.74 -21.98 -16.18
N ARG A 311 -6.39 -21.00 -16.83
CA ARG A 311 -6.70 -21.12 -18.26
C ARG A 311 -5.41 -21.20 -19.10
N PRO A 312 -5.37 -22.05 -20.13
CA PRO A 312 -4.24 -22.12 -21.04
C PRO A 312 -4.08 -20.78 -21.77
N SER A 313 -2.84 -20.30 -21.87
CA SER A 313 -2.47 -19.24 -22.81
C SER A 313 -1.98 -19.86 -24.12
N PHE A 314 -1.76 -19.02 -25.13
CA PHE A 314 -1.15 -19.45 -26.39
C PHE A 314 0.26 -20.04 -26.19
N GLU A 315 1.01 -19.51 -25.21
CA GLU A 315 2.40 -19.90 -24.96
C GLU A 315 2.53 -21.03 -23.94
N HIS A 316 1.61 -21.11 -22.97
CA HIS A 316 1.70 -22.08 -21.87
C HIS A 316 0.35 -22.77 -21.59
N PRO A 317 0.31 -24.11 -21.56
CA PRO A 317 -0.93 -24.86 -21.36
C PRO A 317 -1.43 -24.82 -19.90
N VAL A 318 -0.56 -24.47 -18.95
CA VAL A 318 -0.85 -24.38 -17.51
C VAL A 318 -0.32 -23.06 -16.96
N ALA A 319 -0.78 -22.66 -15.76
CA ALA A 319 -0.30 -21.43 -15.11
C ALA A 319 1.01 -21.64 -14.33
N TYR A 320 1.23 -22.84 -13.82
CA TYR A 320 2.45 -23.27 -13.14
C TYR A 320 2.68 -24.77 -13.35
N TRP A 321 3.93 -25.21 -13.23
CA TRP A 321 4.33 -26.62 -13.37
C TRP A 321 5.45 -26.96 -12.38
N THR A 322 5.66 -28.25 -12.14
CA THR A 322 6.78 -28.72 -11.33
C THR A 322 8.04 -28.80 -12.16
N GLU A 323 9.12 -28.20 -11.69
CA GLU A 323 10.46 -28.43 -12.24
C GLU A 323 11.09 -29.64 -11.55
N GLU A 324 11.53 -30.63 -12.35
CA GLU A 324 12.33 -31.73 -11.83
C GLU A 324 13.69 -31.18 -11.41
N LEU A 325 14.02 -31.31 -10.12
CA LEU A 325 15.29 -30.88 -9.55
C LEU A 325 16.46 -31.63 -10.20
N ILE A 326 17.15 -31.03 -11.19
CA ILE A 326 18.45 -31.52 -11.66
C ILE A 326 19.56 -30.82 -10.86
N SER A 327 19.80 -31.22 -9.60
CA SER A 327 21.15 -31.22 -9.02
C SER A 327 21.26 -31.82 -7.60
N PRO A 328 22.46 -32.33 -7.24
CA PRO A 328 22.67 -33.30 -6.17
C PRO A 328 22.89 -32.61 -4.83
N GLY A 329 22.14 -33.00 -3.79
CA GLY A 329 22.60 -32.76 -2.41
C GLY A 329 21.60 -32.26 -1.37
N GLY A 330 20.30 -32.17 -1.64
CA GLY A 330 19.35 -31.85 -0.58
C GLY A 330 17.92 -32.18 -0.95
N LEU A 331 17.30 -33.06 -0.15
CA LEU A 331 15.84 -33.14 -0.08
C LEU A 331 15.39 -31.78 0.47
N ILE A 332 14.89 -30.91 -0.40
CA ILE A 332 13.95 -29.87 0.03
C ILE A 332 12.87 -30.62 0.84
N PRO A 333 12.34 -30.12 1.96
CA PRO A 333 11.22 -30.78 2.65
C PRO A 333 9.95 -30.86 1.78
N PHE A 334 10.01 -30.37 0.54
CA PHE A 334 8.99 -30.38 -0.48
C PHE A 334 9.46 -31.20 -1.68
N THR A 335 8.51 -31.79 -2.41
CA THR A 335 8.81 -32.75 -3.48
C THR A 335 9.56 -32.16 -4.67
N ASN A 336 9.14 -30.98 -5.17
CA ASN A 336 9.73 -30.27 -6.32
C ASN A 336 9.47 -28.76 -6.20
N SER A 337 10.24 -27.92 -6.88
CA SER A 337 9.93 -26.50 -7.02
C SER A 337 8.85 -26.27 -8.09
N TYR A 338 8.15 -25.15 -8.00
CA TYR A 338 7.25 -24.66 -9.04
C TYR A 338 7.93 -23.61 -9.89
N ALA A 339 7.67 -23.67 -11.19
CA ALA A 339 7.86 -22.57 -12.11
C ALA A 339 6.50 -22.04 -12.56
N PHE A 340 6.45 -20.76 -12.88
CA PHE A 340 5.24 -20.06 -13.30
C PHE A 340 5.38 -19.55 -14.72
N ARG A 341 4.24 -19.31 -15.36
CA ARG A 341 4.18 -18.64 -16.67
C ARG A 341 4.90 -17.29 -16.68
N ASP A 342 4.72 -16.53 -15.61
CA ASP A 342 5.29 -15.20 -15.41
C ASP A 342 5.27 -14.83 -13.92
N ALA A 343 6.05 -13.82 -13.54
CA ALA A 343 6.20 -13.39 -12.15
C ALA A 343 4.87 -12.97 -11.50
N ASN A 344 3.98 -12.30 -12.25
CA ASN A 344 2.70 -11.83 -11.74
C ASN A 344 1.72 -12.99 -11.52
N THR A 345 1.72 -13.99 -12.40
CA THR A 345 1.01 -15.26 -12.17
C THR A 345 1.52 -15.93 -10.90
N GLY A 346 2.84 -16.03 -10.73
CA GLY A 346 3.44 -16.58 -9.52
C GLY A 346 3.02 -15.84 -8.24
N LEU A 347 3.12 -14.51 -8.23
CA LEU A 347 2.65 -13.67 -7.12
C LEU A 347 1.16 -13.91 -6.82
N ALA A 348 0.31 -13.98 -7.84
CA ALA A 348 -1.11 -14.23 -7.67
C ALA A 348 -1.38 -15.59 -7.00
N PHE A 349 -0.70 -16.66 -7.40
CA PHE A 349 -0.85 -17.97 -6.76
C PHE A 349 -0.32 -18.00 -5.32
N LEU A 350 0.82 -17.35 -5.04
CA LEU A 350 1.33 -17.24 -3.67
C LEU A 350 0.33 -16.53 -2.73
N TYR A 351 -0.27 -15.42 -3.20
CA TYR A 351 -1.31 -14.72 -2.44
C TYR A 351 -2.60 -15.54 -2.32
N TYR A 352 -2.95 -16.33 -3.33
CA TYR A 352 -4.09 -17.22 -3.29
C TYR A 352 -3.91 -18.30 -2.22
N TRP A 353 -2.78 -19.01 -2.23
CA TRP A 353 -2.50 -20.05 -1.23
C TRP A 353 -2.40 -19.48 0.19
N MET A 354 -1.78 -18.30 0.34
CA MET A 354 -1.77 -17.57 1.61
C MET A 354 -3.21 -17.28 2.10
N THR A 355 -4.06 -16.81 1.20
CA THR A 355 -5.48 -16.53 1.50
C THR A 355 -6.21 -17.81 1.91
N GLN A 356 -5.98 -18.93 1.23
CA GLN A 356 -6.62 -20.21 1.53
C GLN A 356 -6.26 -20.74 2.93
N ILE A 357 -5.00 -20.58 3.37
CA ILE A 357 -4.60 -20.96 4.74
C ILE A 357 -5.46 -20.25 5.78
N LEU A 358 -5.55 -18.91 5.70
CA LEU A 358 -6.30 -18.09 6.65
C LEU A 358 -7.81 -18.35 6.56
N PHE A 359 -8.31 -18.53 5.33
CA PHE A 359 -9.73 -18.77 5.08
C PHE A 359 -10.20 -20.12 5.62
N HIS A 360 -9.40 -21.17 5.42
CA HIS A 360 -9.70 -22.50 5.94
C HIS A 360 -9.72 -22.54 7.47
N GLN A 361 -8.75 -21.90 8.13
CA GLN A 361 -8.75 -21.75 9.59
C GLN A 361 -10.02 -21.05 10.10
N CYS A 362 -10.51 -20.05 9.37
CA CYS A 362 -11.76 -19.37 9.69
C CYS A 362 -12.98 -20.30 9.58
N ILE A 363 -13.08 -21.10 8.51
CA ILE A 363 -14.17 -22.06 8.31
C ILE A 363 -14.15 -23.14 9.42
N GLU A 364 -12.98 -23.66 9.77
CA GLU A 364 -12.85 -24.61 10.88
C GLU A 364 -13.33 -24.01 12.21
N SER A 365 -12.98 -22.76 12.50
CA SER A 365 -13.42 -22.06 13.71
C SER A 365 -14.95 -21.89 13.76
N LEU A 366 -15.55 -21.49 12.63
CA LEU A 366 -17.01 -21.40 12.49
C LEU A 366 -17.69 -22.76 12.67
N HIS A 367 -17.16 -23.80 12.04
CA HIS A 367 -17.68 -25.16 12.19
C HIS A 367 -17.67 -25.59 13.66
N ARG A 368 -16.55 -25.40 14.37
CA ARG A 368 -16.46 -25.70 15.81
C ARG A 368 -17.49 -24.89 16.62
N ALA A 369 -17.69 -23.61 16.29
CA ALA A 369 -18.67 -22.76 16.97
C ALA A 369 -20.13 -23.20 16.76
N ILE A 370 -20.48 -23.66 15.55
CA ILE A 370 -21.83 -24.14 15.20
C ILE A 370 -22.19 -25.41 15.98
N TYR A 371 -21.25 -26.37 16.04
CA TYR A 371 -21.45 -27.67 16.67
C TYR A 371 -21.26 -27.67 18.19
N GLN A 372 -20.84 -26.54 18.77
CA GLN A 372 -20.80 -26.38 20.22
C GLN A 372 -22.24 -26.46 20.79
N PRO A 373 -22.47 -27.23 21.88
CA PRO A 373 -23.79 -27.34 22.49
C PRO A 373 -24.22 -25.99 23.07
N VAL A 374 -25.46 -25.58 22.78
CA VAL A 374 -25.98 -24.28 23.26
C VAL A 374 -26.60 -24.39 24.64
N ILE A 375 -26.44 -23.34 25.45
CA ILE A 375 -26.90 -23.30 26.84
C ILE A 375 -28.38 -22.91 26.99
N ASP A 376 -28.96 -22.26 25.98
CA ASP A 376 -30.27 -21.60 26.02
C ASP A 376 -31.38 -22.38 25.28
N ALA A 377 -31.10 -23.60 24.80
CA ALA A 377 -32.03 -24.42 24.03
C ALA A 377 -32.15 -25.86 24.55
N TYR A 378 -32.59 -26.03 25.80
CA TYR A 378 -32.86 -27.37 26.33
C TYR A 378 -34.26 -27.85 25.91
N PRO A 379 -34.42 -29.11 25.43
CA PRO A 379 -33.40 -30.17 25.30
C PRO A 379 -32.62 -30.16 23.98
N ASN A 380 -33.02 -29.35 22.99
CA ASN A 380 -32.46 -29.32 21.64
C ASN A 380 -31.15 -28.52 21.54
N MET A 381 -30.14 -28.92 22.30
CA MET A 381 -28.86 -28.20 22.44
C MET A 381 -27.94 -28.36 21.22
N TRP A 382 -28.21 -29.31 20.34
CA TRP A 382 -27.40 -29.62 19.15
C TRP A 382 -27.98 -28.94 17.90
N PRO A 383 -27.14 -28.59 16.90
CA PRO A 383 -27.63 -27.97 15.68
C PRO A 383 -28.38 -28.98 14.79
N ASP A 384 -29.49 -28.55 14.21
CA ASP A 384 -30.11 -29.18 13.05
C ASP A 384 -29.82 -28.31 11.83
N LEU A 385 -28.83 -28.70 11.02
CA LEU A 385 -28.30 -27.88 9.94
C LEU A 385 -29.01 -28.18 8.60
N PRO A 386 -29.44 -27.15 7.86
CA PRO A 386 -29.87 -27.35 6.48
C PRO A 386 -28.70 -27.84 5.60
N PHE A 387 -29.04 -28.54 4.52
CA PHE A 387 -28.05 -29.26 3.68
C PHE A 387 -26.96 -28.35 3.10
N ASP A 388 -27.24 -27.06 2.88
CA ASP A 388 -26.26 -26.08 2.38
C ASP A 388 -25.13 -25.78 3.36
N LEU A 389 -25.30 -26.13 4.65
CA LEU A 389 -24.32 -25.90 5.71
C LEU A 389 -23.62 -27.18 6.19
N GLN A 390 -23.98 -28.34 5.63
CA GLN A 390 -23.37 -29.63 5.95
C GLN A 390 -22.08 -29.81 5.13
N ILE A 391 -20.99 -29.21 5.60
CA ILE A 391 -19.68 -29.24 4.94
C ILE A 391 -18.85 -30.48 5.34
N ASP A 392 -18.00 -30.96 4.44
CA ASP A 392 -16.96 -31.94 4.77
C ASP A 392 -15.73 -31.21 5.33
N LEU A 393 -15.50 -31.34 6.65
CA LEU A 393 -14.42 -30.66 7.34
C LEU A 393 -13.02 -31.06 6.84
N ASN A 394 -12.88 -32.27 6.28
CA ASN A 394 -11.58 -32.72 5.74
C ASN A 394 -11.10 -31.83 4.59
N ARG A 395 -12.02 -31.20 3.85
CA ARG A 395 -11.69 -30.23 2.79
C ARG A 395 -10.96 -28.99 3.31
N TYR A 396 -11.11 -28.68 4.60
CA TYR A 396 -10.54 -27.46 5.18
C TYR A 396 -9.20 -27.69 5.91
N GLN A 397 -8.82 -28.94 6.16
CA GLN A 397 -7.58 -29.28 6.89
C GLN A 397 -6.31 -29.30 6.02
N HIS A 398 -6.35 -28.63 4.86
CA HIS A 398 -5.29 -28.63 3.86
C HIS A 398 -4.24 -27.51 4.03
N GLY A 399 -4.21 -26.81 5.17
CA GLY A 399 -3.30 -25.68 5.40
C GLY A 399 -1.83 -26.02 5.10
N ARG A 400 -1.36 -27.22 5.51
CA ARG A 400 0.02 -27.68 5.26
C ARG A 400 0.33 -27.81 3.77
N MET A 401 -0.63 -28.21 2.94
CA MET A 401 -0.43 -28.31 1.49
C MET A 401 -0.26 -26.93 0.86
N PHE A 402 -1.11 -25.97 1.23
CA PHE A 402 -0.98 -24.59 0.73
C PHE A 402 0.32 -23.93 1.17
N ALA A 403 0.77 -24.16 2.41
CA ALA A 403 2.06 -23.66 2.87
C ALA A 403 3.22 -24.31 2.10
N ALA A 404 3.14 -25.60 1.79
CA ALA A 404 4.10 -26.26 0.92
C ALA A 404 4.06 -25.67 -0.50
N ASP A 405 2.89 -25.40 -1.06
CA ASP A 405 2.74 -24.79 -2.38
C ASP A 405 3.38 -23.39 -2.44
N ILE A 406 3.20 -22.58 -1.38
CA ILE A 406 3.91 -21.31 -1.22
C ILE A 406 5.42 -21.54 -1.31
N CYS A 407 5.97 -22.41 -0.45
CA CYS A 407 7.41 -22.67 -0.40
C CYS A 407 7.96 -23.18 -1.74
N ARG A 408 7.22 -24.03 -2.44
CA ARG A 408 7.61 -24.55 -3.76
C ARG A 408 7.67 -23.46 -4.82
N GLY A 409 6.85 -22.42 -4.72
CA GLY A 409 6.83 -21.30 -5.67
C GLY A 409 7.75 -20.13 -5.33
N LEU A 410 8.16 -19.97 -4.06
CA LEU A 410 8.88 -18.79 -3.58
C LEU A 410 10.18 -18.50 -4.34
N ASP A 411 11.01 -19.51 -4.63
CA ASP A 411 12.30 -19.30 -5.32
C ASP A 411 12.13 -18.88 -6.79
N SER A 412 11.17 -19.46 -7.53
CA SER A 412 10.88 -19.05 -8.91
C SER A 412 10.38 -17.59 -8.95
N VAL A 413 9.44 -17.23 -8.09
CA VAL A 413 8.94 -15.85 -8.06
C VAL A 413 10.01 -14.87 -7.61
N LEU A 414 10.89 -15.25 -6.67
CA LEU A 414 12.02 -14.41 -6.25
C LEU A 414 13.02 -14.17 -7.40
N HIS A 415 13.23 -15.18 -8.25
CA HIS A 415 14.10 -15.06 -9.41
C HIS A 415 13.57 -14.00 -10.39
N ASP A 416 12.28 -14.09 -10.72
CA ASP A 416 11.66 -13.30 -11.80
C ASP A 416 11.11 -11.94 -11.34
N THR A 417 10.76 -11.78 -10.06
CA THR A 417 10.12 -10.54 -9.58
C THR A 417 11.07 -9.35 -9.54
N VAL A 418 10.53 -8.18 -9.93
CA VAL A 418 11.16 -6.88 -9.73
C VAL A 418 10.89 -6.30 -8.34
N GLN A 419 9.91 -6.83 -7.60
CA GLN A 419 9.41 -6.31 -6.33
C GLN A 419 9.44 -7.40 -5.23
N PRO A 420 10.63 -7.69 -4.64
CA PRO A 420 10.82 -8.82 -3.72
C PRO A 420 9.99 -8.70 -2.43
N ASP A 421 9.65 -7.49 -1.99
CA ASP A 421 8.85 -7.24 -0.78
C ASP A 421 7.48 -7.94 -0.81
N MET A 422 6.93 -8.20 -2.00
CA MET A 422 5.65 -8.89 -2.17
C MET A 422 5.67 -10.33 -1.64
N LEU A 423 6.85 -10.95 -1.51
CA LEU A 423 7.00 -12.33 -1.03
C LEU A 423 6.98 -12.45 0.49
N ILE A 424 7.15 -11.33 1.22
CA ILE A 424 7.26 -11.32 2.68
C ILE A 424 5.99 -11.88 3.33
N MET A 425 4.82 -11.48 2.84
CA MET A 425 3.54 -11.88 3.42
C MET A 425 3.21 -13.37 3.24
N PRO A 426 3.20 -13.92 2.01
CA PRO A 426 2.97 -15.35 1.82
C PRO A 426 3.98 -16.20 2.60
N MET A 427 5.26 -15.80 2.60
CA MET A 427 6.32 -16.45 3.37
C MET A 427 6.03 -16.45 4.88
N ALA A 428 5.61 -15.32 5.44
CA ALA A 428 5.32 -15.20 6.86
C ALA A 428 4.11 -16.04 7.28
N VAL A 429 3.03 -16.06 6.50
CA VAL A 429 1.85 -16.91 6.79
C VAL A 429 2.22 -18.40 6.75
N ALA A 430 3.03 -18.82 5.78
CA ALA A 430 3.53 -20.19 5.74
C ALA A 430 4.41 -20.52 6.97
N MET A 431 5.30 -19.61 7.35
CA MET A 431 6.16 -19.74 8.54
C MET A 431 5.32 -19.88 9.81
N ASP A 432 4.32 -19.01 10.02
CA ASP A 432 3.47 -19.04 11.21
C ASP A 432 2.67 -20.35 11.29
N LEU A 433 2.15 -20.85 10.16
CA LEU A 433 1.50 -22.17 10.13
C LEU A 433 2.44 -23.30 10.55
N TYR A 434 3.67 -23.34 10.01
CA TYR A 434 4.62 -24.40 10.39
C TYR A 434 5.09 -24.28 11.84
N ARG A 435 5.19 -23.05 12.37
CA ARG A 435 5.47 -22.83 13.80
C ARG A 435 4.33 -23.35 14.67
N ASP A 436 3.08 -23.12 14.28
CA ASP A 436 1.91 -23.67 14.97
C ASP A 436 1.92 -25.21 14.95
N ILE A 437 2.17 -25.82 13.78
CA ILE A 437 2.30 -27.28 13.64
C ILE A 437 3.41 -27.81 14.55
N ASN A 438 4.58 -27.18 14.54
CA ASN A 438 5.72 -27.57 15.37
C ASN A 438 5.40 -27.46 16.87
N SER A 439 4.71 -26.40 17.27
CA SER A 439 4.30 -26.20 18.67
C SER A 439 3.36 -27.30 19.17
N VAL A 440 2.50 -27.83 18.30
CA VAL A 440 1.49 -28.84 18.65
C VAL A 440 2.02 -30.28 18.51
N SER A 441 2.79 -30.58 17.46
CA SER A 441 3.16 -31.95 17.11
C SER A 441 4.66 -32.20 16.95
N GLN A 442 5.52 -31.20 17.14
CA GLN A 442 6.98 -31.26 16.90
C GLN A 442 7.34 -31.64 15.45
N ASP A 443 6.42 -31.40 14.51
CA ASP A 443 6.59 -31.60 13.06
C ASP A 443 6.78 -30.23 12.37
N GLY A 444 7.25 -30.20 11.13
CA GLY A 444 7.43 -28.95 10.38
C GLY A 444 8.77 -28.23 10.59
N LEU A 445 9.69 -28.81 11.38
CA LEU A 445 11.00 -28.18 11.67
C LEU A 445 11.85 -27.97 10.40
N MET A 446 11.84 -28.93 9.48
CA MET A 446 12.60 -28.83 8.23
C MET A 446 12.06 -27.71 7.34
N GLU A 447 10.75 -27.56 7.29
CA GLU A 447 10.05 -26.49 6.57
C GLU A 447 10.39 -25.12 7.17
N ILE A 448 10.38 -24.98 8.50
CA ILE A 448 10.81 -23.75 9.19
C ILE A 448 12.25 -23.38 8.80
N MET A 449 13.19 -24.33 8.89
CA MET A 449 14.59 -24.11 8.51
C MET A 449 14.73 -23.71 7.04
N TRP A 450 13.93 -24.30 6.15
CA TRP A 450 13.93 -23.95 4.74
C TRP A 450 13.45 -22.51 4.52
N ILE A 451 12.38 -22.08 5.19
CA ILE A 451 11.85 -20.71 5.07
C ILE A 451 12.86 -19.69 5.63
N ASP A 452 13.54 -20.00 6.74
CA ASP A 452 14.62 -19.15 7.26
C ASP A 452 15.79 -18.99 6.27
N ASN A 453 16.15 -20.06 5.57
CA ASN A 453 17.13 -20.00 4.49
C ASN A 453 16.61 -19.17 3.29
N PHE A 454 15.33 -19.34 2.92
CA PHE A 454 14.70 -18.52 1.88
C PHE A 454 14.71 -17.03 2.25
N ARG A 455 14.45 -16.68 3.51
CA ARG A 455 14.55 -15.28 4.01
C ARG A 455 15.94 -14.69 3.75
N SER A 456 17.00 -15.49 3.83
CA SER A 456 18.37 -15.04 3.54
C SER A 456 18.56 -14.75 2.05
N ARG A 457 18.02 -15.61 1.15
CA ARG A 457 18.01 -15.37 -0.31
C ARG A 457 17.20 -14.13 -0.70
N LEU A 458 16.06 -13.91 -0.02
CA LEU A 458 15.26 -12.70 -0.19
C LEU A 458 16.05 -11.43 0.16
N ILE A 459 16.80 -11.47 1.27
CA ILE A 459 17.68 -10.36 1.68
C ILE A 459 18.77 -10.11 0.64
N GLU A 460 19.41 -11.16 0.14
CA GLU A 460 20.44 -11.07 -0.89
C GLU A 460 19.90 -10.44 -2.19
N LYS A 461 18.71 -10.87 -2.66
CA LYS A 461 18.04 -10.28 -3.82
C LYS A 461 17.71 -8.80 -3.58
N GLY A 462 17.13 -8.45 -2.42
CA GLY A 462 16.82 -7.06 -2.07
C GLY A 462 18.06 -6.18 -2.03
N GLN A 463 19.17 -6.68 -1.48
CA GLN A 463 20.46 -5.99 -1.43
C GLN A 463 21.06 -5.81 -2.83
N HIS A 464 20.95 -6.82 -3.70
CA HIS A 464 21.37 -6.72 -5.09
C HIS A 464 20.59 -5.64 -5.83
N VAL A 465 19.25 -5.61 -5.69
CA VAL A 465 18.39 -4.58 -6.28
C VAL A 465 18.79 -3.19 -5.77
N ALA A 466 18.96 -3.01 -4.45
CA ALA A 466 19.40 -1.75 -3.86
C ALA A 466 20.77 -1.29 -4.42
N GLY A 467 21.72 -2.22 -4.61
CA GLY A 467 23.03 -1.93 -5.20
C GLY A 467 22.95 -1.45 -6.65
N VAL A 468 22.10 -2.08 -7.47
CA VAL A 468 21.85 -1.64 -8.86
C VAL A 468 21.26 -0.22 -8.86
N LEU A 469 20.27 0.05 -8.01
CA LEU A 469 19.59 1.36 -7.92
C LEU A 469 20.51 2.47 -7.37
N GLN A 470 21.44 2.13 -6.48
CA GLN A 470 22.39 3.08 -5.87
C GLN A 470 23.41 3.64 -6.87
N SER A 471 23.74 2.86 -7.91
CA SER A 471 24.67 3.31 -8.96
C SER A 471 24.05 4.31 -9.94
N GLN A 472 22.74 4.54 -9.84
CA GLN A 472 21.98 5.40 -10.74
C GLN A 472 21.84 6.83 -10.22
N THR A 473 21.56 7.72 -11.17
CA THR A 473 21.09 9.09 -10.94
C THR A 473 19.59 9.18 -11.09
N TRP A 474 18.94 9.94 -10.21
CA TRP A 474 17.49 9.98 -10.05
C TRP A 474 16.92 11.38 -10.18
N SER A 475 15.70 11.46 -10.70
CA SER A 475 14.85 12.65 -10.71
C SER A 475 13.55 12.36 -9.97
N GLU A 476 13.04 13.33 -9.22
CA GLU A 476 11.76 13.17 -8.51
C GLU A 476 10.57 13.31 -9.47
N VAL A 477 9.65 12.36 -9.39
CA VAL A 477 8.39 12.36 -10.14
C VAL A 477 7.24 12.78 -9.24
N ALA A 478 7.10 12.14 -8.07
CA ALA A 478 6.03 12.41 -7.12
C ALA A 478 6.35 11.92 -5.70
N THR A 479 5.69 12.51 -4.71
CA THR A 479 5.67 12.08 -3.31
C THR A 479 4.23 11.79 -2.87
N PHE A 480 4.06 10.79 -2.00
CA PHE A 480 2.77 10.25 -1.58
C PHE A 480 2.61 10.21 -0.07
#